data_AF-A0A519K733-F1
#
_entry.id   AF-A0A519K733-F1
#
_cell.length_a   1.000
_cell.length_b   1.000
_cell.length_c   1.000
_cell.angle_alpha   90.00
_cell.angle_beta   90.00
_cell.angle_gamma   90.00
#
_symmetry.space_group_name_H-M   'P 1'
#
loop_
_entity.id
_entity.type
_entity.pdbx_description
1 polymer ?
#
loop_
_entity_poly.entity_id
_entity_poly.type
_entity_poly.pdbx_seq_one_letter_code
_entity_poly.pdbx_strand_id
1 'polypeptide(L)'
;MTEAAATAPKPKKALNATRSFWLKQLHQWHWISAAVSLIGLLLFAITGITLNHAASIPGQVSTVESAGVLPAPLLERLSAFPQETTDPVPDAVARWASETFKVSIAGRPTETTPEEVYVALPEPGGDGWLTIDRATGDASRERTTRGPIAYLNDLHKGRNAG
;
A
#
# COMPACT_ATOMS: atom_id res chain seq x y z
N MET A 1 31.88 -41.69 66.33
CA MET A 1 31.88 -40.42 65.55
C MET A 1 32.69 -40.66 64.29
N THR A 2 32.03 -40.79 63.15
CA THR A 2 32.67 -40.54 61.85
C THR A 2 31.58 -40.20 60.84
N GLU A 3 31.82 -39.09 60.15
CA GLU A 3 30.95 -38.29 59.30
C GLU A 3 30.18 -39.06 58.22
N ALA A 4 28.92 -38.66 58.04
CA ALA A 4 28.21 -38.81 56.79
C ALA A 4 28.83 -37.90 55.73
N ALA A 5 29.41 -38.49 54.68
CA ALA A 5 29.85 -37.73 53.51
C ALA A 5 28.65 -37.23 52.71
N ALA A 6 28.34 -35.95 52.83
CA ALA A 6 27.34 -35.26 52.03
C ALA A 6 27.75 -35.24 50.55
N THR A 7 26.92 -35.82 49.67
CA THR A 7 27.05 -35.68 48.22
C THR A 7 26.09 -34.60 47.72
N ALA A 8 26.63 -33.45 47.31
CA ALA A 8 25.94 -32.50 46.44
C ALA A 8 26.99 -31.65 45.68
N PRO A 9 26.71 -31.06 44.49
CA PRO A 9 25.44 -31.02 43.75
C PRO A 9 25.58 -31.42 42.26
N LYS A 10 24.48 -31.79 41.60
CA LYS A 10 24.41 -31.75 40.12
C LYS A 10 23.06 -31.18 39.65
N PRO A 11 23.04 -29.92 39.21
CA PRO A 11 22.14 -29.55 38.12
C PRO A 11 22.84 -28.65 37.09
N LYS A 12 23.80 -29.19 36.33
CA LYS A 12 24.42 -28.48 35.18
C LYS A 12 23.65 -28.68 33.86
N LYS A 13 22.76 -29.67 33.78
CA LYS A 13 22.06 -30.04 32.52
C LYS A 13 20.95 -29.05 32.12
N ALA A 14 20.17 -28.53 33.06
CA ALA A 14 19.03 -27.66 32.76
C ALA A 14 19.46 -26.28 32.20
N LEU A 15 20.48 -25.65 32.78
CA LEU A 15 21.06 -24.39 32.27
C LEU A 15 21.65 -24.55 30.86
N ASN A 16 22.26 -25.71 30.57
CA ASN A 16 22.79 -26.01 29.24
C ASN A 16 21.68 -26.22 28.20
N ALA A 17 20.54 -26.79 28.59
CA ALA A 17 19.38 -26.98 27.71
C ALA A 17 18.73 -25.64 27.33
N THR A 18 18.49 -24.75 28.30
CA THR A 18 17.95 -23.40 28.05
C THR A 18 18.90 -22.57 27.18
N ARG A 19 20.22 -22.62 27.46
CA ARG A 19 21.23 -21.96 26.63
C ARG A 19 21.26 -22.50 25.21
N SER A 20 21.18 -23.82 25.03
CA SER A 20 21.15 -24.45 23.71
C SER A 20 19.89 -24.06 22.93
N PHE A 21 18.74 -23.97 23.59
CA PHE A 21 17.49 -23.48 22.99
C PHE A 21 17.63 -22.04 22.47
N TRP A 22 18.12 -21.11 23.30
CA TRP A 22 18.30 -19.72 22.88
C TRP A 22 19.35 -19.55 21.78
N LEU A 23 20.43 -20.34 21.78
CA LEU A 23 21.41 -20.33 20.69
C LEU A 23 20.78 -20.77 19.35
N LYS A 24 19.95 -21.81 19.37
CA LYS A 24 19.20 -22.23 18.18
C LYS A 24 18.24 -21.15 17.72
N GLN A 25 17.53 -20.50 18.64
CA GLN A 25 16.59 -19.44 18.31
C GLN A 25 17.27 -18.20 17.73
N LEU A 26 18.41 -17.78 18.29
CA LEU A 26 19.20 -16.67 17.76
C LEU A 26 19.75 -16.99 16.37
N HIS A 27 20.26 -18.20 16.16
CA HIS A 27 20.73 -18.64 14.85
C HIS A 27 19.57 -18.65 13.85
N GLN A 28 18.43 -19.23 14.20
CA GLN A 28 17.22 -19.26 13.36
C GLN A 28 16.80 -17.85 12.96
N TRP A 29 16.66 -16.93 13.92
CA TRP A 29 16.27 -15.54 13.64
C TRP A 29 17.34 -14.78 12.85
N HIS A 30 18.63 -15.06 13.10
CA HIS A 30 19.72 -14.46 12.32
C HIS A 30 19.62 -14.87 10.86
N TRP A 31 19.44 -16.17 10.56
CA TRP A 31 19.30 -16.64 9.18
C TRP A 31 18.03 -16.11 8.52
N ILE A 32 16.91 -16.08 9.24
CA ILE A 32 15.65 -15.52 8.73
C ILE A 32 15.83 -14.03 8.38
N SER A 33 16.35 -13.24 9.32
CA SER A 33 16.55 -11.80 9.10
C SER A 33 17.61 -11.49 8.04
N ALA A 34 18.69 -12.27 7.98
CA ALA A 34 19.71 -12.17 6.93
C ALA A 34 19.13 -12.50 5.55
N ALA A 35 18.33 -13.56 5.44
CA ALA A 35 17.66 -13.93 4.20
C ALA A 35 16.68 -12.84 3.74
N VAL A 36 15.85 -12.31 4.65
CA VAL A 36 14.92 -11.21 4.34
C VAL A 36 15.68 -9.96 3.88
N SER A 37 16.77 -9.61 4.57
CA SER A 37 17.60 -8.45 4.22
C SER A 37 18.28 -8.63 2.88
N LEU A 38 18.79 -9.83 2.58
CA LEU A 38 19.42 -10.14 1.30
C LEU A 38 18.41 -10.07 0.16
N ILE A 39 17.19 -10.60 0.34
CA ILE A 39 16.10 -10.50 -0.64
C ILE A 39 15.78 -9.02 -0.90
N GLY A 40 15.63 -8.21 0.16
CA GLY A 40 15.40 -6.77 0.03
C GLY A 40 16.52 -6.07 -0.75
N LEU A 41 17.78 -6.38 -0.46
CA LEU A 41 18.94 -5.80 -1.16
C LEU A 41 19.00 -6.24 -2.63
N LEU A 42 18.70 -7.52 -2.93
CA LEU A 42 18.64 -8.02 -4.31
C LEU A 42 17.54 -7.33 -5.10
N LEU A 43 16.34 -7.21 -4.53
CA LEU A 43 15.24 -6.46 -5.15
C LEU A 43 15.67 -5.03 -5.43
N PHE A 44 16.26 -4.35 -4.44
CA PHE A 44 16.76 -2.97 -4.58
C PHE A 44 17.81 -2.82 -5.68
N ALA A 45 18.78 -3.73 -5.74
CA ALA A 45 19.82 -3.73 -6.76
C ALA A 45 19.26 -3.98 -8.17
N ILE A 46 18.38 -4.98 -8.33
CA ILE A 46 17.75 -5.30 -9.62
C ILE A 46 16.90 -4.12 -10.10
N THR A 47 16.07 -3.52 -9.23
CA THR A 47 15.27 -2.35 -9.59
C THR A 47 16.13 -1.12 -9.89
N GLY A 48 17.29 -0.99 -9.24
CA GLY A 48 18.25 0.07 -9.56
C GLY A 48 18.77 -0.02 -11.00
N ILE A 49 19.05 -1.24 -11.48
CA ILE A 49 19.46 -1.49 -12.87
C ILE A 49 18.33 -1.14 -13.85
N THR A 50 17.09 -1.54 -13.56
CA THR A 50 15.92 -1.27 -14.42
C THR A 50 15.59 0.21 -14.49
N LEU A 51 15.76 0.95 -13.39
CA LEU A 51 15.60 2.41 -13.39
C LEU A 51 16.62 3.12 -14.27
N ASN A 52 17.88 2.67 -14.25
CA ASN A 52 18.94 3.28 -15.06
C ASN A 52 18.80 2.96 -16.56
N HIS A 53 18.04 1.93 -16.92
CA HIS A 53 17.81 1.49 -18.30
C HIS A 53 16.32 1.52 -18.69
N ALA A 54 15.53 2.40 -18.07
CA ALA A 54 14.07 2.41 -18.24
C ALA A 54 13.62 2.56 -19.71
N ALA A 55 14.36 3.30 -20.54
CA ALA A 55 14.07 3.46 -21.97
C ALA A 55 14.20 2.15 -22.78
N SER A 56 14.98 1.19 -22.28
CA SER A 56 15.23 -0.10 -22.94
C SER A 56 14.25 -1.19 -22.53
N ILE A 57 13.39 -0.93 -21.54
CA ILE A 57 12.44 -1.89 -20.99
C ILE A 57 11.01 -1.40 -21.32
N PRO A 58 10.38 -1.91 -22.39
CA PRO A 58 9.03 -1.51 -22.74
C PRO A 58 8.03 -1.93 -21.65
N GLY A 59 7.21 -0.98 -21.21
CA GLY A 59 6.16 -1.21 -20.23
C GLY A 59 4.90 -1.80 -20.84
N GLN A 60 4.14 -2.56 -20.04
CA GLN A 60 2.81 -3.04 -20.42
C GLN A 60 1.79 -2.02 -19.92
N VAL A 61 1.41 -1.07 -20.79
CA VAL A 61 0.40 -0.06 -20.45
C VAL A 61 -0.99 -0.65 -20.64
N SER A 62 -1.80 -0.61 -19.60
CA SER A 62 -3.21 -1.04 -19.63
C SER A 62 -4.06 0.01 -18.92
N THR A 63 -5.00 0.59 -19.64
CA THR A 63 -5.98 1.57 -19.15
C THR A 63 -7.34 0.90 -19.03
N VAL A 64 -7.99 1.06 -17.88
CA VAL A 64 -9.34 0.57 -17.60
C VAL A 64 -10.20 1.76 -17.21
N GLU A 65 -11.31 1.94 -17.91
CA GLU A 65 -12.31 2.94 -17.61
C GLU A 65 -13.55 2.27 -17.01
N SER A 66 -14.24 2.96 -16.12
CA SER A 66 -15.52 2.53 -15.55
C SER A 66 -16.41 3.74 -15.35
N ALA A 67 -17.68 3.62 -15.72
CA ALA A 67 -18.68 4.66 -15.57
C ALA A 67 -19.70 4.29 -14.49
N GLY A 68 -20.27 5.31 -13.86
CA GLY A 68 -21.35 5.19 -12.88
C GLY A 68 -22.13 6.49 -12.81
N VAL A 69 -23.31 6.45 -12.20
CA VAL A 69 -24.15 7.64 -12.01
C VAL A 69 -24.40 7.82 -10.52
N LEU A 70 -24.09 9.01 -10.02
CA LEU A 70 -24.32 9.39 -8.65
C LEU A 70 -25.83 9.50 -8.40
N PRO A 71 -26.38 8.78 -7.40
CA PRO A 71 -27.80 8.85 -7.08
C PRO A 71 -28.25 10.28 -6.75
N ALA A 72 -29.46 10.66 -7.18
CA ALA A 72 -30.00 12.01 -7.00
C ALA A 72 -29.90 12.57 -5.56
N PRO A 73 -30.13 11.80 -4.47
CA PRO A 73 -29.97 12.30 -3.11
C PRO A 73 -28.52 12.67 -2.74
N LEU A 74 -27.53 12.06 -3.41
CA LEU A 74 -26.11 12.40 -3.24
C LEU A 74 -25.69 13.55 -4.14
N LEU A 75 -26.27 13.65 -5.34
CA LEU A 75 -26.07 14.80 -6.23
C LEU A 75 -26.56 16.09 -5.58
N GLU A 76 -27.72 16.06 -4.92
CA GLU A 76 -28.23 17.20 -4.14
C GLU A 76 -27.26 17.59 -3.02
N ARG A 77 -26.62 16.63 -2.34
CA ARG A 77 -25.60 16.95 -1.33
C ARG A 77 -24.35 17.59 -1.94
N LEU A 78 -23.98 17.20 -3.16
CA LEU A 78 -22.89 17.80 -3.91
C LEU A 78 -23.20 19.23 -4.37
N SER A 79 -24.48 19.59 -4.53
CA SER A 79 -24.88 20.97 -4.81
C SER A 79 -24.60 21.93 -3.65
N ALA A 80 -24.64 21.43 -2.40
CA ALA A 80 -24.29 22.19 -1.20
C ALA A 80 -22.78 22.19 -0.90
N PHE A 81 -22.00 21.40 -1.65
CA PHE A 81 -20.54 21.36 -1.54
C PHE A 81 -19.94 22.63 -2.17
N PRO A 82 -18.84 23.20 -1.63
CA PRO A 82 -18.25 24.42 -2.18
C PRO A 82 -17.98 24.32 -3.69
N GLN A 83 -18.16 25.43 -4.39
CA GLN A 83 -17.96 25.47 -5.85
C GLN A 83 -16.48 25.33 -6.24
N GLU A 84 -15.58 25.92 -5.47
CA GLU A 84 -14.14 25.74 -5.62
C GLU A 84 -13.55 25.35 -4.27
N THR A 85 -13.00 24.14 -4.18
CA THR A 85 -12.34 23.66 -2.96
C THR A 85 -11.40 22.51 -3.25
N THR A 86 -10.53 22.24 -2.28
CA THR A 86 -9.72 21.02 -2.21
C THR A 86 -10.16 20.08 -1.08
N ASP A 87 -11.24 20.43 -0.38
CA ASP A 87 -11.76 19.64 0.72
C ASP A 87 -12.21 18.25 0.26
N PRO A 88 -12.18 17.24 1.16
CA PRO A 88 -12.74 15.93 0.86
C PRO A 88 -14.24 16.00 0.57
N VAL A 89 -14.70 15.14 -0.33
CA VAL A 89 -16.13 14.99 -0.61
C VAL A 89 -16.88 14.52 0.65
N PRO A 90 -18.20 14.79 0.75
CA PRO A 90 -19.03 14.25 1.82
C PRO A 90 -18.93 12.72 1.92
N ASP A 91 -18.92 12.16 3.13
CA ASP A 91 -18.74 10.72 3.39
C ASP A 91 -19.69 9.81 2.61
N ALA A 92 -20.91 10.29 2.32
CA ALA A 92 -21.89 9.54 1.56
C ALA A 92 -21.48 9.38 0.08
N VAL A 93 -20.86 10.41 -0.51
CA VAL A 93 -20.29 10.36 -1.86
C VAL A 93 -19.06 9.44 -1.87
N ALA A 94 -18.21 9.54 -0.85
CA ALA A 94 -17.05 8.66 -0.72
C ALA A 94 -17.42 7.18 -0.59
N ARG A 95 -18.46 6.85 0.21
CA ARG A 95 -18.98 5.48 0.33
C ARG A 95 -19.55 4.97 -0.98
N TRP A 96 -20.34 5.78 -1.68
CA TRP A 96 -20.86 5.42 -2.98
C TRP A 96 -19.75 5.13 -4.00
N ALA A 97 -18.68 5.95 -4.02
CA ALA A 97 -17.53 5.72 -4.89
C ALA A 97 -16.80 4.40 -4.55
N SER A 98 -16.68 4.07 -3.26
CA SER A 98 -16.13 2.79 -2.81
C SER A 98 -16.97 1.60 -3.24
N GLU A 99 -18.30 1.71 -3.17
CA GLU A 99 -19.21 0.65 -3.59
C GLU A 99 -19.22 0.45 -5.11
N THR A 100 -19.25 1.55 -5.87
CA THR A 100 -19.42 1.58 -7.33
C THR A 100 -18.10 1.29 -8.05
N PHE A 101 -17.02 1.97 -7.68
CA PHE A 101 -15.75 1.95 -8.39
C PHE A 101 -14.64 1.18 -7.67
N LYS A 102 -14.91 0.66 -6.46
CA LYS A 102 -13.95 -0.04 -5.60
C LYS A 102 -12.73 0.81 -5.24
N VAL A 103 -12.94 2.11 -5.00
CA VAL A 103 -11.88 3.06 -4.60
C VAL A 103 -12.24 3.81 -3.32
N SER A 104 -11.23 4.06 -2.48
CA SER A 104 -11.39 4.87 -1.28
C SER A 104 -10.99 6.31 -1.56
N ILE A 105 -11.98 7.21 -1.58
CA ILE A 105 -11.78 8.66 -1.73
C ILE A 105 -12.07 9.44 -0.43
N ALA A 106 -12.44 8.74 0.65
CA ALA A 106 -12.73 9.38 1.93
C ALA A 106 -11.49 10.09 2.48
N GLY A 107 -11.65 11.36 2.89
CA GLY A 107 -10.56 12.17 3.42
C GLY A 107 -9.50 12.58 2.39
N ARG A 108 -9.62 12.18 1.12
CA ARG A 108 -8.70 12.62 0.06
C ARG A 108 -9.04 14.04 -0.37
N PRO A 109 -8.04 14.89 -0.64
CA PRO A 109 -8.29 16.18 -1.24
C PRO A 109 -8.90 16.01 -2.63
N THR A 110 -9.71 16.98 -3.02
CA THR A 110 -10.34 17.06 -4.34
C THR A 110 -9.74 18.20 -5.15
N GLU A 111 -9.98 18.21 -6.45
CA GLU A 111 -9.96 19.42 -7.27
C GLU A 111 -11.41 19.64 -7.69
N THR A 112 -12.11 20.50 -6.96
CA THR A 112 -13.54 20.75 -7.19
C THR A 112 -13.71 22.07 -7.93
N THR A 113 -14.48 22.04 -9.01
CA THR A 113 -14.94 23.21 -9.77
C THR A 113 -16.48 23.26 -9.75
N PRO A 114 -17.13 24.33 -10.26
CA PRO A 114 -18.58 24.36 -10.38
C PRO A 114 -19.15 23.20 -11.22
N GLU A 115 -18.37 22.68 -12.17
CA GLU A 115 -18.78 21.65 -13.13
C GLU A 115 -18.51 20.24 -12.61
N GLU A 116 -17.36 20.00 -11.96
CA GLU A 116 -16.94 18.65 -11.61
C GLU A 116 -16.22 18.56 -10.26
N VAL A 117 -16.20 17.34 -9.73
CA VAL A 117 -15.30 16.94 -8.65
C VAL A 117 -14.30 15.94 -9.20
N TYR A 118 -13.04 16.32 -9.19
CA TYR A 118 -11.93 15.46 -9.56
C TYR A 118 -11.18 14.96 -8.32
N VAL A 119 -10.84 13.67 -8.30
CA VAL A 119 -10.04 13.05 -7.24
C VAL A 119 -8.90 12.27 -7.85
N ALA A 120 -7.66 12.69 -7.59
CA ALA A 120 -6.48 11.95 -7.98
C ALA A 120 -6.33 10.66 -7.16
N LEU A 121 -6.11 9.55 -7.85
CA LEU A 121 -5.94 8.20 -7.28
C LEU A 121 -4.61 7.59 -7.72
N PRO A 122 -3.46 8.22 -7.38
CA PRO A 122 -2.16 7.70 -7.75
C PRO A 122 -1.88 6.38 -7.02
N GLU A 123 -1.21 5.46 -7.69
CA GLU A 123 -0.81 4.15 -7.16
C GLU A 123 0.59 3.77 -7.69
N PRO A 124 1.32 2.86 -7.03
CA PRO A 124 2.62 2.42 -7.54
C PRO A 124 2.44 1.72 -8.89
N GLY A 125 3.30 2.03 -9.85
CA GLY A 125 3.26 1.45 -11.18
C GLY A 125 2.12 1.94 -12.05
N GLY A 126 1.36 2.94 -11.62
CA GLY A 126 0.16 3.40 -12.31
C GLY A 126 -0.28 4.80 -11.90
N ASP A 127 -1.43 5.17 -12.39
CA ASP A 127 -2.14 6.39 -12.07
C ASP A 127 -3.63 6.18 -12.34
N GLY A 128 -4.46 7.02 -11.76
CA GLY A 128 -5.89 6.97 -11.95
C GLY A 128 -6.55 8.16 -11.31
N TRP A 129 -7.82 8.32 -11.60
CA TRP A 129 -8.65 9.39 -11.08
C TRP A 129 -10.11 9.00 -11.09
N LEU A 130 -10.90 9.74 -10.32
CA LEU A 130 -12.35 9.71 -10.36
C LEU A 130 -12.84 11.12 -10.65
N THR A 131 -13.68 11.26 -11.65
CA THR A 131 -14.39 12.50 -11.98
C THR A 131 -15.88 12.30 -11.73
N ILE A 132 -16.55 13.30 -11.17
CA ILE A 132 -18.00 13.34 -10.96
C ILE A 132 -18.53 14.67 -11.49
N ASP A 133 -19.36 14.64 -12.52
CA ASP A 133 -20.12 15.79 -13.02
C ASP A 133 -21.16 16.23 -11.98
N ARG A 134 -21.13 17.51 -11.62
CA ARG A 134 -21.97 18.07 -10.55
C ARG A 134 -23.37 18.47 -11.02
N ALA A 135 -23.60 18.53 -12.32
CA ALA A 135 -24.90 18.82 -12.92
C ALA A 135 -25.69 17.55 -13.19
N THR A 136 -25.05 16.50 -13.71
CA THR A 136 -25.72 15.25 -14.11
C THR A 136 -25.54 14.12 -13.10
N GLY A 137 -24.46 14.17 -12.31
CA GLY A 137 -24.03 13.06 -11.46
C GLY A 137 -23.28 11.97 -12.23
N ASP A 138 -23.02 12.13 -13.53
CA ASP A 138 -22.21 11.19 -14.30
C ASP A 138 -20.80 11.15 -13.72
N ALA A 139 -20.29 9.94 -13.51
CA ALA A 139 -18.97 9.74 -12.96
C ALA A 139 -18.18 8.74 -13.77
N SER A 140 -16.90 9.02 -13.96
CA SER A 140 -15.95 8.16 -14.64
C SER A 140 -14.73 7.94 -13.76
N ARG A 141 -14.29 6.69 -13.71
CA ARG A 141 -13.02 6.31 -13.12
C ARG A 141 -12.11 5.80 -14.22
N GLU A 142 -10.92 6.36 -14.31
CA GLU A 142 -9.85 5.82 -15.13
C GLU A 142 -8.74 5.27 -14.23
N ARG A 143 -8.16 4.14 -14.66
CA ARG A 143 -6.98 3.55 -14.02
C ARG A 143 -6.03 3.04 -15.10
N THR A 144 -4.82 3.57 -15.10
CA THR A 144 -3.72 3.16 -15.98
C THR A 144 -2.63 2.46 -15.19
N THR A 145 -2.25 1.25 -15.61
CA THR A 145 -1.13 0.49 -15.02
C THR A 145 -0.04 0.27 -16.07
N ARG A 146 1.22 0.23 -15.63
CA ARG A 146 2.41 0.06 -16.49
C ARG A 146 3.12 -1.28 -16.29
N GLY A 147 2.48 -2.22 -15.61
CA GLY A 147 2.97 -3.57 -15.35
C GLY A 147 3.86 -3.69 -14.10
N PRO A 148 4.33 -4.92 -13.79
CA PRO A 148 5.00 -5.25 -12.54
C PRO A 148 6.36 -4.58 -12.37
N ILE A 149 7.07 -4.30 -13.47
CA ILE A 149 8.37 -3.62 -13.42
C ILE A 149 8.17 -2.16 -12.96
N ALA A 150 7.17 -1.47 -13.51
CA ALA A 150 6.85 -0.10 -13.08
C ALA A 150 6.41 -0.05 -11.61
N TYR A 151 5.64 -1.06 -11.16
CA TYR A 151 5.25 -1.20 -9.77
C TYR A 151 6.46 -1.34 -8.84
N LEU A 152 7.38 -2.28 -9.11
CA LEU A 152 8.59 -2.46 -8.31
C LEU A 152 9.53 -1.24 -8.33
N ASN A 153 9.62 -0.56 -9.47
CA ASN A 153 10.37 0.67 -9.60
C ASN A 153 9.80 1.81 -8.74
N ASP A 154 8.47 1.94 -8.67
CA ASP A 154 7.83 2.93 -7.81
C ASP A 154 7.97 2.59 -6.33
N LEU A 155 7.91 1.30 -5.96
CA LEU A 155 8.26 0.86 -4.61
C LEU A 155 9.71 1.19 -4.24
N HIS A 156 10.67 0.97 -5.15
CA HIS A 156 12.07 1.35 -4.95
C HIS A 156 12.24 2.86 -4.72
N LYS A 157 11.44 3.68 -5.41
CA LYS A 157 11.42 5.15 -5.25
C LYS A 157 10.57 5.64 -4.07
N GLY A 158 9.83 4.75 -3.40
CA GLY A 158 8.84 5.12 -2.38
C GLY A 158 7.66 5.94 -2.92
N ARG A 159 7.37 5.89 -4.23
CA ARG A 159 6.35 6.70 -4.88
C ARG A 159 4.96 6.08 -4.73
N ASN A 160 4.01 6.84 -4.19
CA ASN A 160 2.59 6.46 -4.03
C ASN A 160 2.37 5.13 -3.27
N ALA A 161 3.33 4.72 -2.44
CA ALA A 161 3.36 3.41 -1.78
C ALA A 161 2.85 3.43 -0.33
N GLY A 162 2.15 4.50 0.09
CA GLY A 162 1.65 4.72 1.44
C GLY A 162 0.38 5.55 1.47
#